data_AF-X1IR82-F1
#
_entry.id   AF-X1IR82-F1
#
_cell.length_a   1.000
_cell.length_b   1.000
_cell.length_c   1.000
_cell.angle_alpha   90.00
_cell.angle_beta   90.00
_cell.angle_gamma   90.00
#
_symmetry.space_group_name_H-M   'P 1'
#
loop_
_entity.id
_entity.type
_entity.pdbx_description
1 polymer ?
#
loop_
_entity_poly.entity_id
_entity_poly.type
_entity_poly.pdbx_seq_one_letter_code
_entity_poly.pdbx_strand_id
1 'polypeptide(L)'
;MDTKKDMEQQSAVIGQIFTPSYIAKFMVSNVLELLKTLNYEDKFNIKINDLKVLDPTTGEGVFLKYLLEYNLTNITAYEIDNRLKSQLVKNYPNVQFRFENFLGSDNNEKFDIIIGNPPYLGQNYNAKVFQNLIKNYPFCREYFVGNMDLFYFFIHLGIAK
;
A
#
# COMPACT_ATOMS: atom_id res chain seq x y z
N MET A 1 -28.15 -2.50 26.68
CA MET A 1 -27.14 -1.74 25.92
C MET A 1 -26.58 -2.70 24.88
N ASP A 2 -27.05 -2.56 23.65
CA ASP A 2 -26.81 -3.52 22.56
C ASP A 2 -25.40 -3.39 22.00
N THR A 3 -24.49 -4.18 22.54
CA THR A 3 -23.08 -4.31 22.12
C THR A 3 -22.88 -4.71 20.65
N LYS A 4 -23.92 -5.17 19.95
CA LYS A 4 -23.87 -5.44 18.50
C LYS A 4 -23.91 -4.16 17.65
N LYS A 5 -24.58 -3.11 18.11
CA LYS A 5 -24.72 -1.86 17.35
C LYS A 5 -23.42 -1.03 17.35
N ASP A 6 -22.64 -1.15 18.42
CA ASP A 6 -21.34 -0.45 18.55
C ASP A 6 -20.23 -1.10 17.70
N MET A 7 -20.35 -2.39 17.36
CA MET A 7 -19.40 -3.07 16.46
C MET A 7 -19.67 -2.78 14.98
N GLU A 8 -20.93 -2.52 14.61
CA GLU A 8 -21.32 -2.22 13.21
C GLU A 8 -21.02 -0.77 12.79
N GLN A 9 -20.80 0.16 13.74
CA GLN A 9 -20.46 1.56 13.46
C GLN A 9 -18.95 1.87 13.39
N GLN A 10 -18.07 0.89 13.63
CA GLN A 10 -16.60 1.05 13.53
C GLN A 10 -16.01 0.61 12.18
N SER A 11 -16.82 0.43 11.13
CA SER A 11 -16.36 0.03 9.78
C SER A 11 -16.07 1.22 8.85
N ALA A 12 -15.69 2.37 9.40
CA ALA A 12 -14.96 3.37 8.61
C ALA A 12 -13.52 2.88 8.51
N VAL A 13 -13.01 2.66 7.30
CA VAL A 13 -11.62 2.24 7.06
C VAL A 13 -10.71 3.25 7.75
N ILE A 14 -10.17 2.85 8.91
CA ILE A 14 -9.56 3.76 9.86
C ILE A 14 -8.33 4.41 9.20
N GLY A 15 -8.26 5.74 9.20
CA GLY A 15 -7.11 6.48 8.66
C GLY A 15 -7.01 6.52 7.13
N GLN A 16 -8.08 6.19 6.40
CA GLN A 16 -8.13 6.31 4.94
C GLN A 16 -8.12 7.78 4.50
N ILE A 17 -7.15 8.15 3.68
CA ILE A 17 -7.04 9.46 3.05
C ILE A 17 -6.78 9.25 1.56
N PHE A 18 -7.66 9.80 0.72
CA PHE A 18 -7.51 9.68 -0.73
C PHE A 18 -6.42 10.62 -1.25
N THR A 19 -5.54 10.07 -2.08
CA THR A 19 -4.48 10.84 -2.73
C THR A 19 -5.05 11.63 -3.91
N PRO A 20 -4.84 12.96 -3.97
CA PRO A 20 -5.23 13.73 -5.14
C PRO A 20 -4.55 13.21 -6.41
N SER A 21 -5.30 13.15 -7.51
CA SER A 21 -4.82 12.58 -8.78
C SER A 21 -3.51 13.20 -9.27
N TYR A 22 -3.32 14.51 -9.11
CA TYR A 22 -2.09 15.19 -9.53
C TYR A 22 -0.87 14.81 -8.67
N ILE A 23 -1.07 14.49 -7.39
CA ILE A 23 -0.01 14.02 -6.49
C ILE A 23 0.41 12.59 -6.89
N ALA A 24 -0.56 11.70 -7.12
CA ALA A 24 -0.27 10.35 -7.58
C ALA A 24 0.51 10.35 -8.91
N LYS A 25 0.08 11.19 -9.87
CA LYS A 25 0.81 11.39 -11.14
C LYS A 25 2.23 11.88 -10.89
N PHE A 26 2.39 12.90 -10.05
CA PHE A 26 3.69 13.46 -9.71
C PHE A 26 4.61 12.40 -9.12
N MET A 27 4.15 11.62 -8.13
CA MET A 27 4.96 10.56 -7.51
C MET A 27 5.40 9.49 -8.52
N VAL A 28 4.47 8.97 -9.33
CA VAL A 28 4.80 7.96 -10.35
C VAL A 28 5.79 8.52 -11.37
N SER A 29 5.60 9.75 -11.86
CA SER A 29 6.52 10.34 -12.82
C SER A 29 7.94 10.52 -12.29
N ASN A 30 8.10 10.87 -11.00
CA ASN A 30 9.42 11.04 -10.38
C ASN A 30 10.15 9.70 -10.23
N VAL A 31 9.44 8.64 -9.84
CA VAL A 31 10.03 7.29 -9.78
C VAL A 31 10.55 6.86 -11.16
N LEU A 32 9.77 7.11 -12.21
CA LEU A 32 10.19 6.74 -13.57
C LEU A 32 11.36 7.58 -14.08
N GLU A 33 11.41 8.86 -13.74
CA GLU A 33 12.54 9.72 -14.12
C GLU A 33 13.83 9.31 -13.41
N LEU A 34 13.74 8.90 -12.15
CA LEU A 34 14.86 8.30 -11.43
C LEU A 34 15.34 7.02 -12.11
N LEU A 35 14.43 6.11 -12.46
CA LEU A 35 14.78 4.86 -13.13
C LEU A 35 15.44 5.08 -14.50
N LYS A 36 14.97 6.05 -15.29
CA LYS A 36 15.63 6.42 -16.55
C LYS A 36 17.03 6.94 -16.33
N THR A 37 17.23 7.77 -15.31
CA THR A 37 18.55 8.31 -14.95
C THR A 37 19.51 7.16 -14.60
N LEU A 38 19.05 6.20 -13.79
CA LEU A 38 19.82 5.01 -13.42
C LEU A 38 20.14 4.10 -14.62
N ASN A 39 19.23 3.99 -15.58
CA ASN A 39 19.42 3.23 -16.81
C ASN A 39 20.41 3.90 -17.78
N TYR A 40 20.40 5.23 -17.85
CA TYR A 40 21.31 6.00 -18.72
C TYR A 40 22.76 5.96 -18.24
N GLU A 41 23.01 5.84 -16.94
CA GLU A 41 24.36 5.72 -16.37
C GLU A 41 25.01 4.33 -16.62
N ASP A 42 24.45 3.50 -17.51
CA ASP A 42 24.86 2.11 -17.84
C ASP A 42 24.98 1.18 -16.62
N LYS A 43 24.43 1.58 -15.46
CA LYS A 43 24.49 0.80 -14.22
C LYS A 43 23.50 -0.37 -14.24
N PHE A 44 22.42 -0.26 -15.01
CA PHE A 44 21.33 -1.22 -15.04
C PHE A 44 20.71 -1.32 -16.45
N ASN A 45 20.26 -2.51 -16.86
CA ASN A 45 19.48 -2.72 -18.09
C ASN A 45 17.99 -2.80 -17.74
N ILE A 46 17.39 -1.65 -17.44
CA ILE A 46 16.02 -1.52 -16.93
C ILE A 46 15.02 -1.54 -18.08
N LYS A 47 14.13 -2.52 -18.07
CA LYS A 47 12.95 -2.57 -18.93
C LYS A 47 11.70 -2.32 -18.09
N ILE A 48 11.01 -1.21 -18.36
CA ILE A 48 9.85 -0.75 -17.56
C ILE A 48 8.79 -1.85 -17.39
N ASN A 49 8.53 -2.63 -18.44
CA ASN A 49 7.50 -3.67 -18.41
C ASN A 49 7.89 -4.88 -17.54
N ASP A 50 9.18 -5.07 -17.25
CA ASP A 50 9.69 -6.19 -16.46
C ASP A 50 9.68 -5.87 -14.95
N LEU A 51 9.53 -4.59 -14.57
CA LEU A 51 9.57 -4.13 -13.19
C LEU A 51 8.37 -4.65 -12.39
N LYS A 52 8.65 -5.30 -11.26
CA LYS A 52 7.65 -5.72 -10.27
C LYS A 52 7.24 -4.52 -9.42
N VAL A 53 5.97 -4.14 -9.50
CA VAL A 53 5.43 -3.00 -8.76
C VAL A 53 4.47 -3.47 -7.68
N LEU A 54 4.57 -2.85 -6.50
CA LEU A 54 3.65 -3.05 -5.38
C LEU A 54 2.95 -1.73 -5.02
N ASP A 55 1.63 -1.80 -4.92
CA ASP A 55 0.81 -0.83 -4.20
C ASP A 55 0.23 -1.48 -2.94
N PRO A 56 0.78 -1.20 -1.74
CA PRO A 56 0.39 -1.90 -0.51
C PRO A 56 -0.97 -1.46 0.05
N THR A 57 -1.55 -0.36 -0.46
CA THR A 57 -2.73 0.29 0.11
C THR A 57 -3.50 1.03 -1.00
N THR A 58 -4.04 0.27 -1.95
CA THR A 58 -4.41 0.83 -3.27
C THR A 58 -5.60 1.78 -3.27
N GLY A 59 -6.51 1.66 -2.28
CA GLY A 59 -7.72 2.46 -2.21
C GLY A 59 -8.53 2.32 -3.50
N GLU A 60 -8.91 3.45 -4.10
CA GLU A 60 -9.64 3.46 -5.38
C GLU A 60 -8.76 3.21 -6.62
N GLY A 61 -7.45 3.00 -6.45
CA GLY A 61 -6.53 2.66 -7.54
C GLY A 61 -5.93 3.86 -8.26
N VAL A 62 -5.80 5.02 -7.60
CA VAL A 62 -5.26 6.25 -8.22
C VAL A 62 -3.80 6.08 -8.67
N PHE A 63 -2.99 5.31 -7.93
CA PHE A 63 -1.63 4.97 -8.36
C PHE A 63 -1.64 3.96 -9.52
N LEU A 64 -2.51 2.94 -9.46
CA LEU A 64 -2.66 1.94 -10.53
C LEU A 64 -2.95 2.59 -11.88
N LYS A 65 -3.84 3.59 -11.90
CA LYS A 65 -4.14 4.39 -13.10
C LYS A 65 -2.85 4.91 -13.75
N TYR A 66 -2.02 5.60 -12.99
CA TYR A 66 -0.81 6.22 -13.54
C TYR A 66 0.29 5.22 -13.84
N LEU A 67 0.45 4.18 -13.01
CA LEU A 67 1.37 3.08 -13.30
C LEU A 67 1.07 2.44 -14.67
N LEU A 68 -0.20 2.16 -14.94
CA LEU A 68 -0.64 1.62 -16.23
C LEU A 68 -0.49 2.62 -17.39
N GLU A 69 -0.82 3.91 -17.18
CA GLU A 69 -0.60 4.97 -18.18
C GLU A 69 0.89 5.08 -18.60
N TYR A 70 1.81 4.73 -17.71
CA TYR A 70 3.25 4.69 -17.97
C TYR A 70 3.79 3.31 -18.36
N ASN A 71 2.93 2.35 -18.71
CA ASN A 71 3.25 1.00 -19.17
C ASN A 71 3.86 0.04 -18.13
N LEU A 72 3.73 0.34 -16.83
CA LEU A 72 4.03 -0.66 -15.80
C LEU A 72 2.86 -1.64 -15.72
N THR A 73 3.14 -2.91 -15.96
CA THR A 73 2.07 -3.94 -16.12
C THR A 73 2.17 -5.07 -15.10
N ASN A 74 3.35 -5.34 -14.54
CA ASN A 74 3.53 -6.32 -13.49
C ASN A 74 3.25 -5.73 -12.09
N ILE A 75 1.97 -5.46 -11.83
CA ILE A 75 1.52 -4.78 -10.61
C ILE A 75 0.81 -5.75 -9.67
N THR A 76 1.25 -5.77 -8.41
CA THR A 76 0.54 -6.37 -7.28
C THR A 76 -0.06 -5.25 -6.41
N ALA A 77 -1.32 -5.38 -6.04
CA ALA A 77 -2.02 -4.37 -5.26
C ALA A 77 -2.76 -4.98 -4.07
N TYR A 78 -2.54 -4.43 -2.88
CA TYR A 78 -3.24 -4.81 -1.66
C TYR A 78 -4.38 -3.84 -1.36
N GLU A 79 -5.53 -4.38 -0.93
CA GLU A 79 -6.66 -3.60 -0.44
C GLU A 79 -7.39 -4.35 0.67
N ILE A 80 -7.53 -3.74 1.84
CA ILE A 80 -8.20 -4.38 2.98
C ILE A 80 -9.73 -4.19 2.93
N ASP A 81 -10.21 -3.14 2.27
CA ASP A 81 -11.63 -2.82 2.10
C ASP A 81 -12.25 -3.60 0.93
N ASN A 82 -12.87 -4.72 1.26
CA ASN A 82 -13.59 -5.56 0.30
C ASN A 82 -14.74 -4.84 -0.43
N ARG A 83 -15.21 -3.67 0.02
CA ARG A 83 -16.23 -2.88 -0.70
C ARG A 83 -15.72 -2.36 -2.04
N LEU A 84 -14.41 -2.14 -2.17
CA LEU A 84 -13.77 -1.63 -3.39
C LEU A 84 -13.47 -2.74 -4.41
N LYS A 85 -13.53 -4.02 -4.00
CA LYS A 85 -13.12 -5.18 -4.80
C LYS A 85 -13.75 -5.24 -6.18
N SER A 86 -15.08 -5.15 -6.27
CA SER A 86 -15.80 -5.25 -7.54
C SER A 86 -15.42 -4.13 -8.51
N GLN A 87 -15.25 -2.90 -8.00
CA GLN A 87 -14.84 -1.75 -8.81
C GLN A 87 -13.39 -1.89 -9.28
N LEU A 88 -12.48 -2.26 -8.39
CA LEU A 88 -11.05 -2.39 -8.69
C LEU A 88 -10.78 -3.47 -9.73
N VAL A 89 -11.35 -4.67 -9.56
CA VAL A 89 -11.17 -5.78 -10.53
C VAL A 89 -11.76 -5.42 -11.89
N LYS A 90 -12.90 -4.71 -11.91
CA LYS A 90 -13.52 -4.24 -13.17
C LYS A 90 -12.66 -3.20 -13.88
N ASN A 91 -12.12 -2.23 -13.15
CA ASN A 91 -11.40 -1.09 -13.72
C ASN A 91 -9.94 -1.45 -14.09
N TYR A 92 -9.34 -2.41 -13.39
CA TYR A 92 -7.94 -2.79 -13.52
C TYR A 92 -7.77 -4.32 -13.65
N PRO A 93 -8.32 -4.95 -14.70
CA PRO A 93 -8.41 -6.41 -14.82
C PRO A 93 -7.06 -7.14 -14.89
N ASN A 94 -5.98 -6.42 -15.24
CA ASN A 94 -4.63 -6.98 -15.37
C ASN A 94 -3.77 -6.80 -14.09
N VAL A 95 -4.32 -6.21 -13.03
CA VAL A 95 -3.60 -6.03 -11.75
C VAL A 95 -3.80 -7.26 -10.86
N GLN A 96 -2.73 -7.72 -10.22
CA GLN A 96 -2.77 -8.83 -9.28
C GLN A 96 -3.24 -8.32 -7.91
N PHE A 97 -4.56 -8.36 -7.67
CA PHE A 97 -5.14 -7.90 -6.41
C PHE A 97 -5.05 -8.93 -5.28
N ARG A 98 -4.73 -8.44 -4.08
CA ARG A 98 -4.79 -9.18 -2.81
C ARG A 98 -5.71 -8.43 -1.85
N PHE A 99 -6.90 -8.98 -1.63
CA PHE A 99 -7.92 -8.35 -0.79
C PHE A 99 -7.77 -8.75 0.69
N GLU A 100 -6.64 -8.38 1.27
CA GLU A 100 -6.21 -8.78 2.62
C GLU A 100 -5.33 -7.69 3.27
N ASN A 101 -4.96 -7.88 4.53
CA ASN A 101 -4.10 -6.93 5.23
C ASN A 101 -2.63 -7.09 4.80
N PHE A 102 -2.06 -6.06 4.16
CA PHE A 102 -0.67 -6.01 3.73
C PHE A 102 0.35 -6.28 4.86
N LEU A 103 0.03 -5.91 6.11
CA LEU A 103 0.91 -6.15 7.27
C LEU A 103 1.10 -7.65 7.60
N GLY A 104 0.28 -8.52 7.00
CA GLY A 104 0.43 -9.98 7.05
C GLY A 104 1.00 -10.60 5.77
N SER A 105 1.51 -9.80 4.83
CA SER A 105 2.05 -10.29 3.57
C SER A 105 3.36 -11.08 3.75
N ASP A 106 3.72 -11.91 2.76
CA ASP A 106 4.98 -12.67 2.76
C ASP A 106 6.20 -11.72 2.68
N ASN A 107 7.12 -11.86 3.62
CA ASN A 107 8.34 -11.04 3.69
C ASN A 107 9.40 -11.45 2.66
N ASN A 108 9.26 -12.62 2.02
CA ASN A 108 10.22 -13.09 1.01
C ASN A 108 9.93 -12.55 -0.40
N GLU A 109 8.74 -12.00 -0.62
CA GLU A 109 8.37 -11.42 -1.91
C GLU A 109 9.01 -10.05 -2.11
N LYS A 110 9.69 -9.89 -3.25
CA LYS A 110 10.50 -8.71 -3.59
C LYS A 110 9.95 -7.90 -4.75
N PHE A 111 10.09 -6.59 -4.67
CA PHE A 111 9.58 -5.64 -5.66
C PHE A 111 10.64 -4.60 -6.06
N ASP A 112 10.58 -4.16 -7.31
CA ASP A 112 11.48 -3.11 -7.83
C ASP A 112 10.96 -1.71 -7.49
N ILE A 113 9.63 -1.56 -7.42
CA ILE A 113 8.94 -0.32 -7.05
C ILE A 113 7.89 -0.64 -6.00
N ILE A 114 7.89 0.12 -4.91
CA ILE A 114 6.80 0.14 -3.93
C ILE A 114 6.30 1.56 -3.84
N ILE A 115 5.02 1.78 -4.14
CA ILE A 115 4.42 3.11 -4.19
C ILE A 115 2.98 3.06 -3.72
N GLY A 116 2.58 4.03 -2.90
CA GLY A 116 1.22 4.11 -2.41
C GLY A 116 1.08 5.22 -1.37
N ASN A 117 -0.09 5.26 -0.75
CA ASN A 117 -0.41 6.18 0.33
C ASN A 117 -0.95 5.40 1.54
N PRO A 118 -0.08 5.04 2.51
CA PRO A 118 -0.48 4.23 3.65
C PRO A 118 -1.47 4.95 4.58
N PRO A 119 -2.22 4.24 5.43
CA PRO A 119 -3.18 4.84 6.35
C PRO A 119 -2.51 5.65 7.47
N TYR A 120 -3.10 6.79 7.81
CA TYR A 120 -2.60 7.71 8.83
C TYR A 120 -3.42 7.59 10.12
N LEU A 121 -2.82 7.02 11.15
CA LEU A 121 -3.45 6.83 12.46
C LEU A 121 -2.40 6.83 13.56
N GLY A 122 -2.48 7.77 14.50
CA GLY A 122 -1.57 7.84 15.65
C GLY A 122 -1.98 6.91 16.79
N GLN A 123 -0.99 6.31 17.47
CA GLN A 123 -1.19 5.36 18.56
C GLN A 123 -1.83 5.97 19.82
N ASN A 124 -1.59 7.26 20.09
CA ASN A 124 -2.01 7.95 21.33
C ASN A 124 -3.51 7.80 21.65
N TYR A 125 -4.36 7.84 20.63
CA TYR A 125 -5.82 7.71 20.77
C TYR A 125 -6.35 6.36 20.31
N ASN A 126 -5.49 5.50 19.77
CA ASN A 126 -5.85 4.25 19.09
C ASN A 126 -5.10 3.03 19.66
N ALA A 127 -4.68 3.07 20.92
CA ALA A 127 -3.85 2.05 21.54
C ALA A 127 -4.37 0.61 21.35
N LYS A 128 -5.69 0.39 21.41
CA LYS A 128 -6.31 -0.93 21.17
C LYS A 128 -6.06 -1.46 19.76
N VAL A 129 -6.09 -0.59 18.75
CA VAL A 129 -5.80 -0.95 17.35
C VAL A 129 -4.36 -1.44 17.24
N PHE A 130 -3.42 -0.66 17.77
CA PHE A 130 -1.99 -1.02 17.75
C PHE A 130 -1.70 -2.30 18.53
N GLN A 131 -2.32 -2.50 19.70
CA GLN A 131 -2.22 -3.74 20.47
C GLN A 131 -2.71 -4.96 19.67
N ASN A 132 -3.80 -4.81 18.91
CA ASN A 132 -4.27 -5.87 18.04
C ASN A 132 -3.31 -6.14 16.88
N LEU A 133 -2.70 -5.10 16.30
CA LEU A 133 -1.71 -5.26 15.22
C LEU A 133 -0.46 -6.02 15.70
N ILE A 134 0.17 -5.60 16.79
CA ILE A 134 1.37 -6.29 17.35
C ILE A 134 1.08 -7.71 17.86
N LYS A 135 -0.18 -7.99 18.24
CA LYS A 135 -0.61 -9.35 18.61
C LYS A 135 -0.66 -10.27 17.39
N ASN A 136 -1.25 -9.80 16.29
CA ASN A 136 -1.56 -10.64 15.12
C ASN A 136 -0.48 -10.64 14.03
N TYR A 137 0.35 -9.60 13.97
CA TYR A 137 1.38 -9.44 12.93
C TYR A 137 2.76 -9.35 13.59
N PRO A 138 3.59 -10.42 13.54
CA PRO A 138 4.93 -10.43 14.14
C PRO A 138 5.81 -9.27 13.67
N PHE A 139 5.72 -8.89 12.39
CA PHE A 139 6.45 -7.75 11.84
C PHE A 139 6.09 -6.43 12.56
N CYS A 140 4.80 -6.20 12.85
CA CYS A 140 4.38 -5.04 13.62
C CYS A 140 4.97 -5.04 15.04
N ARG A 141 5.09 -6.22 15.68
CA ARG A 141 5.68 -6.31 17.02
C ARG A 141 7.15 -5.90 17.03
N GLU A 142 7.90 -6.30 16.01
CA GLU A 142 9.32 -5.99 15.87
C GLU A 142 9.60 -4.49 15.76
N TYR A 143 8.78 -3.77 14.99
CA TYR A 143 8.96 -2.34 14.70
C TYR A 143 8.08 -1.41 15.55
N PHE A 144 7.39 -1.92 16.57
CA PHE A 144 6.51 -1.10 17.39
C PHE A 144 7.30 -0.16 18.31
N VAL A 145 6.94 1.12 18.27
CA VAL A 145 7.45 2.16 19.17
C VAL A 145 6.26 2.93 19.74
N GLY A 146 6.33 3.31 21.02
CA GLY A 146 5.30 4.13 21.65
C GLY A 146 5.13 5.48 20.94
N ASN A 147 3.90 5.98 20.89
CA ASN A 147 3.49 7.22 20.23
C ASN A 147 3.75 7.27 18.70
N MET A 148 3.87 6.11 18.05
CA MET A 148 4.05 6.04 16.59
C MET A 148 2.75 6.23 15.79
N ASP A 149 2.90 6.47 14.49
CA ASP A 149 1.83 6.39 13.50
C ASP A 149 1.79 5.03 12.78
N LEU A 150 0.61 4.63 12.32
CA LEU A 150 0.37 3.35 11.65
C LEU A 150 1.20 3.19 10.36
N PHE A 151 1.38 4.27 9.61
CA PHE A 151 2.11 4.23 8.33
C PHE A 151 3.58 3.77 8.49
N TYR A 152 4.19 3.91 9.67
CA TYR A 152 5.56 3.45 9.90
C TYR A 152 5.71 1.94 9.68
N PHE A 153 4.70 1.13 10.02
CA PHE A 153 4.74 -0.30 9.72
C PHE A 153 4.79 -0.58 8.22
N PHE A 154 4.08 0.21 7.41
CA PHE A 154 4.07 0.07 5.96
C PHE A 154 5.42 0.49 5.36
N ILE A 155 6.06 1.54 5.90
CA ILE A 155 7.41 1.95 5.48
C ILE A 155 8.43 0.85 5.80
N HIS A 156 8.44 0.33 7.03
CA HIS A 156 9.35 -0.74 7.43
C HIS A 156 9.14 -2.00 6.58
N LEU A 157 7.89 -2.40 6.36
CA LEU A 157 7.58 -3.58 5.57
C LEU A 157 7.90 -3.38 4.08
N GLY A 158 7.73 -2.16 3.56
CA GLY A 158 8.16 -1.80 2.21
C GLY A 158 9.68 -1.91 2.04
N ILE A 159 10.47 -1.39 2.98
CA ILE A 159 11.94 -1.50 2.95
C ILE A 159 12.40 -2.96 3.04
N ALA A 160 11.66 -3.79 3.78
CA ALA A 160 11.96 -5.22 3.91
C ALA A 160 11.56 -6.06 2.68
N LYS A 161 10.89 -5.48 1.67
CA LYS A 161 10.50 -6.14 0.42
C LYS A 161 11.47 -5.86 -0.73
#